data_AF-A0AAD3GAX4-F1
#
_entry.id   AF-A0AAD3GAX4-F1
#
_cell.length_a   1.000
_cell.length_b   1.000
_cell.length_c   1.000
_cell.angle_alpha   90.00
_cell.angle_beta   90.00
_cell.angle_gamma   90.00
#
_symmetry.space_group_name_H-M   'P 1'
#
loop_
_entity.id
_entity.type
_entity.pdbx_description
1 polymer ?
#
loop_
_entity_poly.entity_id
_entity_poly.type
_entity_poly.pdbx_seq_one_letter_code
_entity_poly.pdbx_strand_id
1 'polypeptide(L)' 'MCQRIVESKGIEMLVLDQTRADIGLRVAKVIIPGMRHMWKRLGAGRLYDVPVSMGWLKEALTEEELNPFPMWM' A
#
# COMPACT_ATOMS: atom_id res chain seq x y z
N MET A 1 0.26 -0.03 17.87
CA MET A 1 0.02 -1.41 17.39
C MET A 1 0.31 -1.53 15.90
N CYS A 2 -0.31 -0.72 15.03
CA CYS A 2 -0.07 -0.76 13.58
C CYS A 2 1.40 -0.57 13.18
N GLN A 3 2.07 0.47 13.69
CA GLN A 3 3.49 0.73 13.41
C GLN A 3 4.36 -0.53 13.56
N ARG A 4 4.30 -1.20 14.72
CA ARG A 4 5.05 -2.44 14.98
C ARG A 4 4.73 -3.56 13.99
N ILE A 5 3.48 -3.70 13.56
CA ILE A 5 3.08 -4.72 12.58
C ILE A 5 3.74 -4.45 11.23
N VAL A 6 3.73 -3.20 10.78
CA VAL A 6 4.32 -2.79 9.50
C VAL A 6 5.85 -2.95 9.55
N GLU A 7 6.48 -2.50 10.63
CA GLU A 7 7.93 -2.62 10.86
C GLU A 7 8.39 -4.08 10.98
N SER A 8 7.60 -4.96 11.62
CA SER A 8 7.90 -6.40 11.69
C SER A 8 7.91 -7.10 10.33
N LYS A 9 7.31 -6.47 9.31
CA LYS A 9 7.33 -6.93 7.90
C LYS A 9 8.44 -6.25 7.08
N GLY A 10 9.35 -5.53 7.73
CA GLY A 10 10.46 -4.81 7.07
C GLY A 10 10.02 -3.57 6.32
N ILE A 11 8.88 -2.96 6.69
CA ILE A 11 8.33 -1.78 6.01
C ILE A 11 8.31 -0.59 6.98
N GLU A 12 8.83 0.54 6.54
CA GLU A 12 8.86 1.78 7.32
C GLU A 12 7.48 2.47 7.36
N MET A 13 7.17 3.15 8.47
CA MET A 13 6.01 4.02 8.60
C MET A 13 6.45 5.46 8.84
N LEU A 14 6.11 6.34 7.88
CA LEU A 14 6.37 7.77 7.95
C LEU A 14 5.07 8.51 8.25
N VAL A 15 5.12 9.53 9.10
CA VAL A 15 3.96 10.35 9.46
C VAL A 15 4.29 11.82 9.26
N LEU A 16 3.49 12.49 8.42
CA LEU A 16 3.55 13.93 8.23
C LEU A 16 2.36 14.57 8.96
N ASP A 17 2.66 15.42 9.94
CA ASP A 17 1.66 16.29 10.56
C ASP A 17 1.30 17.41 9.56
N GLN A 18 0.02 17.51 9.23
CA GLN A 18 -0.56 18.53 8.36
C GLN A 18 -1.53 19.43 9.13
N THR A 19 -1.45 19.43 10.46
CA THR A 19 -2.25 20.29 11.32
C THR A 19 -2.01 21.75 10.99
N ARG A 20 -3.10 22.46 10.72
CA ARG A 20 -3.11 23.89 10.48
C ARG A 20 -3.48 24.63 11.77
N ALA A 21 -2.60 25.53 12.22
CA ALA A 21 -2.77 26.24 13.49
C ALA A 21 -4.05 27.08 13.56
N ASP A 22 -4.49 27.63 12.43
CA ASP A 22 -5.70 28.44 12.28
C ASP A 22 -7.01 27.63 12.28
N ILE A 23 -6.94 26.32 12.00
CA ILE A 23 -8.12 25.43 11.95
C ILE A 23 -8.28 24.67 13.26
N GLY A 24 -7.18 24.29 13.91
CA GLY A 24 -7.18 23.51 15.16
C GLY A 24 -7.54 22.02 15.01
N LEU A 25 -8.08 21.60 13.87
CA LEU A 25 -8.31 20.18 13.54
C LEU A 25 -6.97 19.48 13.24
N ARG A 26 -6.71 18.37 13.93
CA ARG A 26 -5.51 17.55 13.71
C ARG A 26 -5.65 16.76 12.40
N VAL A 27 -4.66 16.89 11.53
CA VAL A 27 -4.62 16.19 10.22
C VAL A 27 -3.24 15.57 10.06
N ALA A 28 -3.18 14.31 9.62
CA ALA A 28 -1.91 13.64 9.34
C ALA A 28 -1.97 12.85 8.03
N LYS A 29 -0.83 12.78 7.35
CA LYS A 29 -0.60 11.89 6.22
C LYS A 29 0.36 10.78 6.64
N VAL A 30 -0.15 9.55 6.68
CA VAL A 30 0.66 8.35 6.92
C VAL A 30 1.12 7.79 5.57
N ILE A 31 2.42 7.56 5.44
CA ILE A 31 3.06 7.06 4.22
C ILE A 31 3.79 5.77 4.59
N ILE A 32 3.49 4.70 3.86
CA ILE A 32 4.10 3.38 4.06
C ILE A 32 4.66 2.94 2.71
N PRO A 33 5.95 3.21 2.43
CA PRO A 33 6.58 2.84 1.17
C PRO A 33 6.38 1.35 0.84
N GLY A 34 5.99 1.05 -0.40
CA GLY A 34 5.72 -0.32 -0.85
C GLY A 34 4.28 -0.82 -0.66
N MET A 35 3.47 -0.20 0.20
CA MET A 35 2.01 -0.49 0.23
C MET A 35 1.34 -0.07 -1.08
N ARG A 36 0.29 -0.80 -1.46
CA ARG A 36 -0.36 -0.64 -2.76
C ARG A 36 -1.62 0.21 -2.63
N HIS A 37 -1.73 1.21 -3.49
CA HIS A 37 -2.98 1.92 -3.72
C HIS A 37 -3.89 1.08 -4.62
N MET A 38 -5.20 1.27 -4.51
CA MET A 38 -6.19 0.64 -5.41
C MET A 38 -6.17 1.17 -6.85
N TRP A 39 -5.33 2.16 -7.16
CA TRP A 39 -5.20 2.69 -8.53
C TRP A 39 -4.20 1.85 -9.32
N LYS A 40 -4.34 1.85 -10.65
CA LYS A 40 -3.54 1.06 -11.58
C LYS A 40 -2.07 1.51 -11.58
N ARG A 41 -1.30 1.03 -10.61
CA ARG A 41 0.15 1.19 -10.44
C ARG A 41 0.74 -0.21 -10.38
N LEU A 42 1.28 -0.67 -11.51
CA LEU A 42 1.56 -2.10 -11.74
C LEU A 42 3.03 -2.49 -11.54
N GLY A 43 3.87 -1.59 -11.03
CA GLY A 43 5.28 -1.92 -10.75
C GLY A 43 5.44 -3.07 -9.75
N ALA A 44 6.59 -3.76 -9.80
CA ALA A 44 6.89 -4.94 -8.97
C ALA A 44 6.68 -4.73 -7.44
N GLY A 45 6.65 -5.85 -6.71
CA GLY A 45 6.55 -5.90 -5.25
C GLY A 45 5.22 -6.46 -4.76
N ARG A 46 4.69 -5.90 -3.65
CA ARG A 46 3.54 -6.45 -2.91
C ARG A 46 2.28 -6.78 -3.74
N LEU A 47 2.08 -6.13 -4.89
CA LEU A 47 0.97 -6.44 -5.79
C LEU A 47 1.01 -7.89 -6.30
N TYR A 48 2.22 -8.41 -6.55
CA TYR A 48 2.47 -9.74 -7.09
C TYR A 48 2.86 -10.73 -5.99
N ASP A 49 3.70 -10.29 -5.03
CA ASP A 49 4.31 -11.20 -4.05
C ASP A 49 3.32 -11.63 -2.95
N VAL A 50 2.43 -10.73 -2.52
CA VAL A 50 1.54 -10.98 -1.37
C VAL A 50 0.54 -12.09 -1.64
N PRO A 51 -0.19 -12.13 -2.79
CA PRO A 51 -1.09 -13.23 -3.11
C PRO A 51 -0.43 -14.62 -3.05
N VAL A 52 0.83 -14.72 -3.49
CA VAL A 52 1.61 -15.98 -3.43
C VAL A 52 1.97 -16.32 -1.99
N SER A 53 2.52 -15.35 -1.23
CA SER A 53 2.90 -15.57 0.17
C SER A 53 1.74 -15.96 1.09
N MET A 54 0.51 -15.58 0.71
CA MET A 54 -0.73 -15.90 1.44
C MET A 54 -1.38 -17.20 0.94
N GLY A 55 -0.82 -17.85 -0.07
CA GLY A 55 -1.37 -19.07 -0.66
C GLY A 55 -2.64 -18.86 -1.50
N TRP A 56 -2.95 -17.63 -1.89
CA TRP A 56 -4.10 -17.33 -2.77
C TRP A 56 -3.81 -17.73 -4.21
N LEU A 57 -2.55 -17.56 -4.63
CA LEU A 57 -2.04 -18.00 -5.92
C LEU A 57 -0.86 -18.93 -5.71
N LYS A 58 -0.68 -19.90 -6.62
CA LYS A 58 0.51 -20.76 -6.66
C LYS A 58 1.74 -20.01 -7.18
N GLU A 59 1.51 -19.06 -8.07
CA GLU A 59 2.52 -18.34 -8.86
C GLU A 59 2.11 -16.86 -8.95
N ALA A 60 3.08 -15.96 -9.11
CA ALA A 60 2.78 -14.55 -9.33
C ALA A 60 2.21 -14.36 -10.75
N LEU A 61 1.16 -13.55 -10.87
CA LEU A 61 0.63 -13.14 -12.18
C LEU A 61 1.64 -12.25 -12.92
N THR A 62 1.58 -12.25 -14.25
CA THR A 62 2.24 -11.23 -15.06
C THR A 62 1.44 -9.91 -15.05
N GLU A 63 2.03 -8.82 -15.53
CA GLU A 63 1.35 -7.53 -15.60
C GLU A 63 0.12 -7.58 -16.51
N GLU A 64 0.18 -8.37 -17.59
CA GLU A 64 -0.89 -8.56 -18.58
C GLU A 64 -2.07 -9.37 -18.03
N GLU A 65 -1.84 -10.22 -17.03
CA GLU A 65 -2.86 -11.04 -16.37
C GLU A 65 -3.61 -10.27 -15.27
N LEU A 66 -3.13 -9.10 -14.87
CA LEU A 66 -3.81 -8.26 -13.90
C LEU A 66 -5.11 -7.69 -14.47
N ASN A 67 -6.03 -7.31 -13.58
CA ASN A 67 -7.31 -6.72 -13.98
C ASN A 67 -7.08 -5.55 -14.97
N PRO A 68 -7.58 -5.67 -16.23
CA PRO A 68 -7.34 -4.65 -17.23
C PRO A 68 -8.11 -3.36 -16.92
N PHE A 69 -9.20 -3.45 -16.15
CA PHE A 69 -10.08 -2.35 -15.80
C PHE A 69 -9.61 -1.64 -14.52
N PRO A 70 -9.32 -0.32 -14.57
CA PRO A 70 -9.06 0.45 -13.37
C PRO A 70 -10.35 0.66 -12.56
N MET A 71 -10.22 0.87 -11.24
CA MET A 71 -11.34 0.93 -10.27
C MET A 71 -12.46 1.96 -10.55
N TRP A 72 -12.27 2.94 -11.43
CA TRP A 72 -13.28 3.97 -11.75
C TRP A 72 -13.56 4.08 -13.25
N MET A 73 -13.57 2.95 -13.95
CA MET A 73 -13.96 2.83 -15.35
C MET A 73 -15.02 1.76 -15.52
#